data_AF-A0A833Z7U4-F1
#
_entry.id   AF-A0A833Z7U4-F1
#
_cell.length_a   1.000
_cell.length_b   1.000
_cell.length_c   1.000
_cell.angle_alpha   90.00
_cell.angle_beta   90.00
_cell.angle_gamma   90.00
#
_symmetry.space_group_name_H-M   'P 1'
#
loop_
_entity.id
_entity.type
_entity.pdbx_description
1 polymer ?
#
loop_
_entity_poly.entity_id
_entity_poly.type
_entity_poly.pdbx_seq_one_letter_code
_entity_poly.pdbx_strand_id
1 'polypeptide(L)'
;MAFLQLVGCSVQGECPGPQGVVSNQKLFSTAYFLVSALAEMPDNAAALLGTCCKLQIIPTLCHLLQALSAGGDPDLDDTALAPLRDAERFGIAQCLLATAGVALERRQSSVKAVTGQVPNISPLVLYVSLSGLHALGRAHQ
;
A
#
# COMPACT_ATOMS: atom_id res chain seq x y z
N MET A 1 -12.82 12.98 13.89
CA MET A 1 -11.47 13.23 14.44
C MET A 1 -10.55 12.01 14.41
N ALA A 2 -11.06 10.77 14.40
CA ALA A 2 -10.24 9.55 14.47
C ALA A 2 -9.12 9.48 13.42
N PHE A 3 -9.38 9.82 12.15
CA PHE A 3 -8.35 9.81 11.10
C PHE A 3 -7.23 10.84 11.33
N LEU A 4 -7.55 12.05 11.80
CA LEU A 4 -6.54 13.07 12.08
C LEU A 4 -5.61 12.64 13.23
N GLN A 5 -6.17 12.03 14.26
CA GLN A 5 -5.38 11.43 15.35
C GLN A 5 -4.54 10.25 14.84
N LEU A 6 -5.09 9.42 13.94
CA LEU A 6 -4.39 8.29 13.31
C LEU A 6 -3.14 8.73 12.54
N VAL A 7 -3.21 9.86 11.83
CA VAL A 7 -2.07 10.43 11.09
C VAL A 7 -1.15 11.27 11.97
N GLY A 8 -1.39 11.32 13.29
CA GLY A 8 -0.56 12.05 14.26
C GLY A 8 -0.86 13.55 14.35
N CYS A 9 -1.92 14.04 13.70
CA CYS A 9 -2.37 15.43 13.85
C CYS A 9 -3.16 15.59 15.15
N SER A 10 -2.66 16.42 16.07
CA SER A 10 -3.43 16.87 17.23
C SER A 10 -4.17 18.16 16.91
N VAL A 11 -5.49 18.17 17.15
CA VAL A 11 -6.28 19.42 17.10
C VAL A 11 -6.24 20.02 18.50
N GLN A 12 -5.09 20.57 18.91
CA GLN A 12 -5.04 21.39 20.11
C GLN A 12 -5.55 22.79 19.76
N GLY A 13 -6.48 23.31 20.57
CA GLY A 13 -7.04 24.66 20.43
C GLY A 13 -6.06 25.80 20.76
N GLU A 14 -4.79 25.48 21.01
CA GLU A 14 -3.73 26.45 21.26
C GLU A 14 -2.84 26.55 20.02
N CYS A 15 -2.57 27.79 19.59
CA CYS A 15 -1.77 28.11 18.41
C CYS A 15 -0.46 27.32 18.42
N PRO A 16 -0.23 26.38 17.49
CA PRO A 16 1.01 25.65 17.44
C PRO A 16 2.16 26.63 17.21
N GLY A 17 3.27 26.46 17.93
CA GLY A 17 4.50 27.18 17.60
C GLY A 17 4.92 26.93 16.13
N PRO A 18 5.84 27.74 15.56
CA PRO A 18 6.18 27.68 14.14
C PRO A 18 6.57 26.28 13.63
N GLN A 19 7.26 25.48 14.45
CA GLN A 19 7.61 24.09 14.13
C GLN A 19 6.41 23.12 14.15
N GLY A 20 5.42 23.34 15.03
CA GLY A 20 4.19 22.55 15.07
C GLY A 20 3.29 22.80 13.85
N VAL A 21 3.25 24.04 13.34
CA VAL A 21 2.49 24.37 12.13
C VAL A 21 3.07 23.68 10.89
N VAL A 22 4.40 23.72 10.70
CA VAL A 22 5.07 23.08 9.55
C VAL A 22 4.98 21.55 9.63
N SER A 23 5.06 20.97 10.83
CA SER A 23 4.89 19.52 11.02
C SER A 23 3.46 19.08 10.67
N ASN A 24 2.44 19.79 11.18
CA ASN A 24 1.04 19.51 10.84
C ASN A 24 0.78 19.67 9.33
N GLN A 25 1.34 20.69 8.67
CA GLN A 25 1.17 20.87 7.22
C GLN A 25 1.68 19.66 6.43
N LYS A 26 2.88 19.16 6.76
CA LYS A 26 3.43 17.96 6.11
C LYS A 26 2.54 16.73 6.35
N LEU A 27 2.07 16.53 7.59
CA LEU A 27 1.17 15.43 7.93
C LEU A 27 -0.15 15.53 7.17
N PHE A 28 -0.74 16.74 7.07
CA PHE A 28 -1.93 16.98 6.26
C PHE A 28 -1.70 16.70 4.78
N SER A 29 -0.57 17.13 4.22
CA SER A 29 -0.23 16.82 2.83
C SER A 29 -0.07 15.32 2.61
N THR A 30 0.64 14.61 3.50
CA THR A 30 0.80 13.15 3.40
C THR A 30 -0.54 12.42 3.54
N ALA A 31 -1.38 12.84 4.49
CA ALA A 31 -2.72 12.29 4.69
C ALA A 31 -3.61 12.57 3.47
N TYR A 32 -3.53 13.76 2.90
CA TYR A 32 -4.23 14.12 1.66
C TYR A 32 -3.78 13.23 0.50
N PHE A 33 -2.49 13.04 0.28
CA PHE A 33 -1.99 12.14 -0.77
C PHE A 33 -2.49 10.71 -0.59
N LEU A 34 -2.52 10.20 0.64
CA LEU A 34 -3.07 8.87 0.91
C LEU A 34 -4.56 8.80 0.60
N VAL A 35 -5.36 9.76 1.09
CA VAL A 35 -6.81 9.77 0.84
C VAL A 35 -7.12 9.92 -0.64
N SER A 36 -6.40 10.79 -1.34
CA SER A 36 -6.52 10.94 -2.79
C SER A 36 -6.15 9.66 -3.53
N ALA A 37 -5.05 8.98 -3.14
CA ALA A 37 -4.69 7.71 -3.74
C ALA A 37 -5.76 6.63 -3.51
N LEU A 38 -6.31 6.56 -2.30
CA LEU A 38 -7.40 5.62 -1.99
C LEU A 38 -8.68 5.91 -2.80
N ALA A 39 -8.99 7.19 -3.02
CA ALA A 39 -10.16 7.63 -3.77
C ALA A 39 -10.04 7.44 -5.30
N GLU A 40 -8.81 7.44 -5.83
CA GLU A 40 -8.55 7.25 -7.26
C GLU A 40 -8.59 5.76 -7.68
N MET A 41 -8.55 4.82 -6.73
CA MET A 41 -8.62 3.41 -7.05
C MET A 41 -10.03 2.98 -7.48
N PRO A 42 -10.15 1.95 -8.34
CA PRO A 42 -11.45 1.43 -8.75
C PRO A 42 -12.21 0.79 -7.58
N ASP A 43 -13.54 0.78 -7.65
CA ASP A 43 -14.43 0.36 -6.55
C ASP A 43 -14.09 -1.01 -5.93
N ASN A 44 -13.68 -1.97 -6.77
CA ASN A 44 -13.31 -3.31 -6.30
C ASN A 44 -11.97 -3.35 -5.55
N ALA A 45 -11.06 -2.38 -5.78
CA ALA A 45 -9.76 -2.33 -5.13
C ALA A 45 -9.86 -1.98 -3.65
N ALA A 46 -10.81 -1.13 -3.25
CA ALA A 46 -11.01 -0.77 -1.84
C ALA A 46 -11.41 -2.00 -0.99
N ALA A 47 -12.31 -2.85 -1.52
CA ALA A 47 -12.70 -4.10 -0.85
C ALA A 47 -11.54 -5.10 -0.76
N LEU A 48 -10.75 -5.21 -1.82
CA LEU A 48 -9.55 -6.06 -1.84
C LEU A 48 -8.50 -5.58 -0.84
N LEU A 49 -8.24 -4.27 -0.76
CA LEU A 49 -7.36 -3.69 0.26
C LEU A 49 -7.86 -3.94 1.67
N GLY A 50 -9.16 -3.75 1.92
CA GLY A 50 -9.76 -4.09 3.21
C GLY A 50 -9.54 -5.55 3.59
N THR A 51 -9.56 -6.45 2.60
CA THR A 51 -9.25 -7.87 2.80
C THR A 51 -7.76 -8.10 3.06
N CYS A 52 -6.87 -7.43 2.31
CA CYS A 52 -5.41 -7.47 2.54
C CYS A 52 -5.04 -6.98 3.95
N CYS A 53 -5.71 -5.95 4.46
CA CYS A 53 -5.56 -5.47 5.84
C CYS A 53 -5.94 -6.56 6.86
N LYS A 54 -7.10 -7.20 6.68
CA LYS A 54 -7.55 -8.30 7.57
C LYS A 54 -6.61 -9.50 7.55
N LEU A 55 -6.07 -9.83 6.38
CA LEU A 55 -5.12 -10.92 6.17
C LEU A 55 -3.69 -10.57 6.61
N GLN A 56 -3.44 -9.32 7.03
CA GLN A 56 -2.13 -8.82 7.46
C GLN A 56 -1.03 -8.98 6.39
N ILE A 57 -1.40 -8.88 5.11
CA ILE A 57 -0.45 -9.03 3.98
C ILE A 57 0.03 -7.70 3.41
N ILE A 58 -0.45 -6.56 3.91
CA ILE A 58 -0.03 -5.22 3.45
C ILE A 58 1.50 -5.05 3.46
N PRO A 59 2.25 -5.39 4.54
CA PRO A 59 3.72 -5.26 4.54
C PRO A 59 4.39 -6.11 3.44
N THR A 60 3.90 -7.34 3.26
CA THR A 60 4.36 -8.26 2.23
C THR A 60 4.12 -7.70 0.82
N LEU A 61 2.98 -7.05 0.58
CA LEU A 61 2.70 -6.40 -0.70
C LEU A 61 3.60 -5.19 -0.96
N CYS A 62 3.92 -4.39 0.07
CA CYS A 62 4.90 -3.32 -0.05
C CYS A 62 6.28 -3.86 -0.48
N HIS A 63 6.76 -4.93 0.17
CA HIS A 63 8.03 -5.57 -0.17
C HIS A 63 8.01 -6.15 -1.58
N LEU A 64 6.92 -6.83 -1.96
CA LEU A 64 6.73 -7.36 -3.31
C LEU A 64 6.85 -6.26 -4.37
N LEU A 65 6.13 -5.14 -4.21
CA LEU A 65 6.17 -4.04 -5.18
C LEU A 65 7.56 -3.38 -5.27
N GLN A 66 8.28 -3.28 -4.16
CA GLN A 66 9.67 -2.80 -4.15
C GLN A 66 10.60 -3.73 -4.92
N ALA A 67 10.50 -5.04 -4.69
CA ALA A 67 11.29 -6.04 -5.41
C ALA A 67 10.98 -6.05 -6.92
N LEU A 68 9.70 -5.95 -7.30
CA LEU A 68 9.27 -5.85 -8.69
C LEU A 68 9.75 -4.56 -9.36
N SER A 69 9.73 -3.43 -8.65
CA SER A 69 10.23 -2.15 -9.16
C SER A 69 11.74 -2.16 -9.39
N ALA A 70 12.49 -3.02 -8.69
CA ALA A 70 13.92 -3.23 -8.92
C ALA A 70 14.21 -4.06 -10.18
N GLY A 71 13.18 -4.53 -10.89
CA GLY A 71 13.31 -5.32 -12.12
C GLY A 71 13.63 -6.80 -11.90
N GLY A 72 13.55 -7.28 -10.66
CA GLY A 72 13.73 -8.68 -10.31
C GLY A 72 12.42 -9.47 -10.30
N ASP A 73 12.54 -10.80 -10.31
CA ASP A 73 11.45 -11.73 -10.03
C ASP A 73 11.55 -12.16 -8.55
N PRO A 74 10.77 -11.56 -7.62
CA PRO A 74 10.84 -11.86 -6.20
C PRO A 74 10.66 -13.34 -5.87
N ASP A 75 11.51 -13.86 -4.99
CA ASP A 75 11.50 -15.25 -4.53
C ASP A 75 10.50 -15.46 -3.38
N LEU A 76 9.61 -16.44 -3.51
CA LEU A 76 8.63 -16.82 -2.49
C LEU A 76 9.29 -17.50 -1.27
N ASP A 77 10.55 -17.91 -1.38
CA ASP A 77 11.34 -18.39 -0.24
C ASP A 77 11.90 -17.24 0.61
N ASP A 78 11.79 -15.97 0.16
CA ASP A 78 12.03 -14.80 1.00
C ASP A 78 11.03 -14.81 2.18
N THR A 79 11.54 -14.64 3.39
CA THR A 79 10.73 -14.60 4.61
C THR A 79 9.72 -13.46 4.58
N ALA A 80 10.05 -12.33 3.94
CA ALA A 80 9.13 -11.21 3.77
C ALA A 80 7.92 -11.55 2.85
N LEU A 81 8.09 -12.52 1.96
CA LEU A 81 7.09 -13.00 1.00
C LEU A 81 6.42 -14.32 1.42
N ALA A 82 6.83 -14.91 2.55
CA ALA A 82 6.25 -16.15 3.08
C ALA A 82 4.69 -16.15 3.14
N PRO A 83 4.01 -15.03 3.48
CA PRO A 83 2.54 -14.98 3.45
C PRO A 83 1.91 -15.23 2.06
N LEU A 84 2.64 -14.99 0.97
CA LEU A 84 2.19 -15.24 -0.41
C LEU A 84 2.44 -16.67 -0.88
N ARG A 85 2.98 -17.56 -0.03
CA ARG A 85 3.04 -19.00 -0.29
C ARG A 85 1.65 -19.64 -0.20
N ASP A 86 0.79 -19.08 0.63
CA ASP A 86 -0.61 -19.45 0.68
C ASP A 86 -1.34 -19.06 -0.63
N ALA A 87 -2.10 -19.99 -1.20
CA ALA A 87 -2.73 -19.81 -2.49
C ALA A 87 -3.87 -18.78 -2.46
N GLU A 88 -4.61 -18.70 -1.34
CA GLU A 88 -5.71 -17.74 -1.18
C GLU A 88 -5.17 -16.31 -1.07
N ARG A 89 -4.18 -16.09 -0.20
CA ARG A 89 -3.50 -14.80 -0.04
C ARG A 89 -2.84 -14.34 -1.33
N PHE A 90 -2.22 -15.26 -2.06
CA PHE A 90 -1.65 -14.96 -3.38
C PHE A 90 -2.74 -14.55 -4.37
N GLY A 91 -3.87 -15.27 -4.44
CA GLY A 91 -4.98 -14.92 -5.31
C GLY A 91 -5.56 -13.53 -5.02
N ILE A 92 -5.72 -13.18 -3.75
CA ILE A 92 -6.13 -11.83 -3.32
C ILE A 92 -5.13 -10.77 -3.80
N ALA A 93 -3.83 -11.04 -3.63
CA ALA A 93 -2.76 -10.15 -4.10
C ALA A 93 -2.79 -9.97 -5.63
N GLN A 94 -2.97 -11.05 -6.38
CA GLN A 94 -3.12 -11.01 -7.84
C GLN A 94 -4.32 -10.15 -8.24
N CYS A 95 -5.49 -10.35 -7.62
CA CYS A 95 -6.68 -9.56 -7.90
C CYS A 95 -6.44 -8.07 -7.63
N LEU A 96 -5.80 -7.74 -6.51
CA LEU A 96 -5.50 -6.34 -6.17
C LEU A 96 -4.53 -5.70 -7.16
N LEU A 97 -3.43 -6.36 -7.52
CA LEU A 97 -2.48 -5.77 -8.46
C LEU A 97 -3.06 -5.68 -9.89
N ALA A 98 -3.95 -6.60 -10.25
CA ALA A 98 -4.68 -6.52 -11.52
C ALA A 98 -5.56 -5.27 -11.62
N THR A 99 -6.12 -4.76 -10.50
CA THR A 99 -6.87 -3.48 -10.52
C THR A 99 -5.98 -2.29 -10.86
N ALA A 100 -4.67 -2.41 -10.68
CA ALA A 100 -3.67 -1.42 -11.07
C ALA A 100 -3.03 -1.69 -12.44
N GLY A 101 -3.52 -2.69 -13.19
CA GLY A 101 -2.95 -3.07 -14.48
C GLY A 101 -1.65 -3.87 -14.38
N VAL A 102 -1.37 -4.46 -13.22
CA VAL A 102 -0.20 -5.33 -12.99
C VAL A 102 -0.68 -6.76 -12.84
N ALA A 103 -0.47 -7.59 -13.87
CA ALA A 103 -0.78 -9.00 -13.77
C ALA A 103 0.36 -9.71 -13.02
N LEU A 104 0.04 -10.40 -11.93
CA LEU A 104 1.00 -11.21 -11.20
C LEU A 104 0.93 -12.66 -11.69
N GLU A 105 2.07 -13.23 -12.04
CA GLU A 105 2.21 -14.63 -12.41
C GLU A 105 3.03 -15.36 -11.36
N ARG A 106 2.51 -16.51 -10.92
CA ARG A 106 3.25 -17.42 -10.05
C ARG A 106 4.15 -18.32 -10.88
N ARG A 107 5.42 -18.40 -10.51
CA ARG A 107 6.36 -19.41 -10.98
C ARG A 107 6.58 -20.44 -9.86
N GLN A 108 7.45 -21.43 -10.08
CA GLN A 108 7.68 -22.50 -9.12
C GLN A 108 8.15 -21.97 -7.75
N SER A 109 9.14 -21.07 -7.75
CA SER A 109 9.65 -20.41 -6.55
C SER A 109 9.56 -18.88 -6.61
N SER A 110 9.29 -18.27 -7.76
CA SER A 110 9.28 -16.81 -7.89
C SER A 110 7.92 -16.24 -8.29
N VAL A 111 7.80 -14.92 -8.16
CA VAL A 111 6.67 -14.15 -8.66
C VAL A 111 7.17 -13.21 -9.74
N LYS A 112 6.42 -13.14 -10.84
CA LYS A 112 6.71 -12.22 -11.94
C LYS A 112 5.57 -11.23 -12.10
N ALA A 113 5.89 -9.97 -12.34
CA ALA A 113 4.91 -8.99 -12.79
C ALA A 113 4.93 -8.89 -14.33
N VAL A 114 3.74 -8.88 -14.90
CA VAL A 114 3.49 -8.60 -16.31
C VAL A 114 2.69 -7.31 -16.37
N THR A 115 3.34 -6.23 -16.78
CA THR A 115 2.72 -4.93 -16.97
C THR A 115 2.39 -4.72 -18.44
N GLY A 116 1.24 -4.10 -18.72
CA GLY A 116 0.91 -3.68 -20.09
C GLY A 116 1.88 -2.62 -20.63
N GLN A 117 1.93 -2.48 -21.95
CA GLN A 117 2.79 -1.51 -22.67
C GLN A 117 2.35 -0.04 -22.52
N VAL A 118 1.22 0.22 -21.86
CA VAL A 118 0.65 1.57 -21.74
C VAL A 118 1.14 2.21 -20.44
N PRO A 119 1.74 3.42 -20.49
CA PRO A 119 2.07 4.14 -19.27
C PRO A 119 0.80 4.43 -18.47
N ASN A 120 0.74 3.91 -17.25
CA ASN A 120 -0.40 4.08 -16.35
C ASN A 120 0.10 4.45 -14.95
N ILE A 121 -0.57 5.40 -14.30
CA ILE A 121 -0.28 5.83 -12.93
C ILE A 121 -0.90 4.90 -11.86
N SER A 122 -1.82 4.01 -12.22
CA SER A 122 -2.49 3.12 -11.26
C SER A 122 -1.54 2.29 -10.37
N PRO A 123 -0.41 1.74 -10.86
CA PRO A 123 0.56 1.07 -9.99
C PRO A 123 1.15 2.00 -8.92
N LEU A 124 1.41 3.26 -9.26
CA LEU A 124 1.89 4.26 -8.32
C LEU A 124 0.81 4.61 -7.28
N VAL A 125 -0.44 4.79 -7.72
CA VAL A 125 -1.58 5.02 -6.83
C VAL A 125 -1.75 3.86 -5.83
N LEU A 126 -1.66 2.62 -6.30
CA LEU A 126 -1.70 1.42 -5.46
C LEU A 126 -0.52 1.39 -4.47
N TYR A 127 0.69 1.71 -4.94
CA TYR A 127 1.88 1.73 -4.08
C TYR A 127 1.77 2.79 -2.97
N VAL A 128 1.29 4.00 -3.27
CA VAL A 128 1.05 5.05 -2.27
C VAL A 128 0.02 4.59 -1.26
N SER A 129 -1.07 3.95 -1.72
CA SER A 129 -2.13 3.42 -0.86
C SER A 129 -1.59 2.36 0.11
N LEU A 130 -0.88 1.36 -0.40
CA LEU A 130 -0.26 0.29 0.41
C LEU A 130 0.77 0.85 1.39
N SER A 131 1.64 1.75 0.95
CA SER A 131 2.68 2.36 1.78
C SER A 131 2.08 3.19 2.91
N GLY A 132 1.03 3.97 2.62
CA GLY A 132 0.31 4.74 3.63
C GLY A 132 -0.39 3.86 4.65
N LEU A 133 -1.10 2.81 4.19
CA LEU A 133 -1.74 1.83 5.08
C LEU A 133 -0.71 1.09 5.95
N HIS A 134 0.43 0.69 5.37
CA HIS A 134 1.52 0.07 6.12
C HIS A 134 2.06 1.00 7.21
N ALA A 135 2.29 2.28 6.88
CA ALA A 135 2.77 3.26 7.84
C ALA A 135 1.79 3.48 9.00
N LEU A 136 0.49 3.55 8.71
CA LEU A 136 -0.56 3.70 9.73
C LEU A 136 -0.71 2.46 10.62
N GLY A 137 -0.53 1.26 10.05
CA GLY A 137 -0.57 0.01 10.80
C GLY A 137 0.56 -0.10 11.86
N ARG A 138 1.75 0.42 11.55
CA ARG A 138 2.88 0.45 12.50
C ARG A 138 2.68 1.38 13.69
N ALA A 139 1.83 2.42 13.56
CA ALA A 139 1.55 3.34 14.67
C ALA A 139 0.70 2.71 15.79
N HIS A 140 0.18 1.49 15.59
CA HIS A 140 -0.70 0.77 16.52
C HIS A 140 -0.05 -0.50 17.11
N GLN A 141 1.25 -0.70 16.90
CA GLN A 141 2.06 -1.75 17.52
C GLN A 141 3.00 -1.14 18.57
#